data_AF-A0A1G7RTY5-F1
#
_entry.id   AF-A0A1G7RTY5-F1
#
_cell.length_a   1.000
_cell.length_b   1.000
_cell.length_c   1.000
_cell.angle_alpha   90.00
_cell.angle_beta   90.00
_cell.angle_gamma   90.00
#
_symmetry.space_group_name_H-M   'P 1'
#
loop_
_entity.id
_entity.type
_entity.pdbx_description
1 polymer ?
#
loop_
_entity_poly.entity_id
_entity_poly.type
_entity_poly.pdbx_seq_one_letter_code
_entity_poly.pdbx_strand_id
1 'polypeptide(L)' 'MEPFKLRVNKRTYKIIPSVVNETTFSVLNYSAFYTITRLTKGYWEIIEHRFGDHLIPLQEIGRSIEEYYKL' A
#
# COMPACT_ATOMS: atom_id res chain seq x y z
N MET A 1 -4.65 8.46 -10.21
CA MET A 1 -4.77 7.01 -9.95
C MET A 1 -6.01 6.78 -9.09
N GLU A 2 -6.85 5.80 -9.42
CA GLU A 2 -8.07 5.53 -8.64
C GLU A 2 -7.80 4.55 -7.48
N PRO A 3 -8.39 4.74 -6.28
CA PRO A 3 -8.28 3.79 -5.18
C PRO A 3 -8.84 2.41 -5.52
N PHE A 4 -8.28 1.35 -4.93
CA PHE A 4 -8.80 0.00 -5.12
C PHE A 4 -8.73 -0.85 -3.84
N LYS A 5 -9.43 -1.98 -3.84
CA LYS A 5 -9.39 -2.97 -2.76
C LYS A 5 -8.49 -4.14 -3.16
N LEU A 6 -7.63 -4.55 -2.25
CA LEU A 6 -6.70 -5.66 -2.44
C LEU A 6 -6.89 -6.69 -1.32
N ARG A 7 -6.95 -7.98 -1.68
CA ARG A 7 -7.03 -9.07 -0.71
C ARG A 7 -5.68 -9.78 -0.63
N VAL A 8 -5.05 -9.76 0.55
CA VAL A 8 -3.78 -10.44 0.82
C VAL A 8 -3.87 -11.19 2.14
N ASN A 9 -3.42 -12.45 2.18
CA ASN A 9 -3.37 -13.27 3.41
C ASN A 9 -4.66 -13.23 4.24
N LYS A 10 -5.81 -13.41 3.56
CA LYS A 10 -7.17 -13.34 4.12
C LYS A 10 -7.61 -11.96 4.65
N ARG A 11 -6.79 -10.92 4.56
CA ARG A 11 -7.13 -9.54 4.92
C ARG A 11 -7.45 -8.72 3.67
N THR A 12 -8.34 -7.75 3.82
CA THR A 12 -8.66 -6.78 2.77
C THR A 12 -8.05 -5.43 3.13
N TYR A 13 -7.25 -4.90 2.22
CA TYR A 13 -6.66 -3.58 2.28
C TYR A 13 -7.37 -2.68 1.27
N LYS A 14 -7.60 -1.42 1.64
CA LYS A 14 -7.92 -0.36 0.70
C LYS A 14 -6.62 0.39 0.41
N ILE A 15 -6.28 0.47 -0.86
CA ILE A 15 -5.13 1.18 -1.37
C ILE A 15 -5.61 2.51 -1.93
N ILE A 16 -5.04 3.60 -1.43
CA ILE A 16 -5.39 4.95 -1.85
C ILE A 16 -4.10 5.63 -2.33
N PRO A 17 -3.96 5.96 -3.62
CA PRO A 17 -2.81 6.70 -4.12
C PRO A 17 -2.79 8.11 -3.52
N SER A 18 -1.60 8.62 -3.23
CA SER A 18 -1.42 10.01 -2.85
C SER A 18 -1.69 10.93 -4.05
N VAL A 19 -2.34 12.05 -3.79
CA VAL A 19 -2.59 13.09 -4.81
C VAL A 19 -1.33 13.92 -5.06
N VAL A 20 -0.43 13.99 -4.09
CA VAL A 20 0.76 14.88 -4.11
C VAL A 20 2.02 14.15 -4.58
N ASN A 21 2.09 12.83 -4.43
CA ASN A 21 3.24 12.04 -4.83
C ASN A 21 2.80 10.69 -5.44
N GLU A 22 3.03 10.53 -6.75
CA GLU A 22 2.61 9.36 -7.53
C GLU A 22 3.28 8.05 -7.09
N THR A 23 4.37 8.10 -6.32
CA THR A 23 5.02 6.91 -5.77
C THR A 23 4.51 6.51 -4.39
N THR A 24 3.60 7.30 -3.78
CA THR A 24 3.16 7.12 -2.39
C THR A 24 1.71 6.69 -2.31
N PHE A 25 1.42 5.77 -1.38
CA PHE A 25 0.11 5.14 -1.23
C PHE A 25 -0.25 4.99 0.25
N SER A 26 -1.49 5.30 0.60
CA SER A 26 -2.07 4.90 1.88
C SER A 26 -2.62 3.46 1.77
N VAL A 27 -2.24 2.63 2.73
CA VAL A 27 -2.63 1.23 2.86
C VAL A 27 -3.35 1.06 4.18
N LEU A 28 -4.66 0.84 4.12
CA LEU A 28 -5.48 0.71 5.31
C LEU A 28 -6.32 -0.56 5.26
N ASN A 29 -6.49 -1.20 6.41
CA ASN A 29 -7.52 -2.22 6.61
C ASN A 29 -8.38 -1.81 7.80
N TYR A 30 -9.19 -2.74 8.33
CA TYR A 30 -10.07 -2.43 9.46
C TYR A 30 -9.34 -2.10 10.77
N SER A 31 -8.06 -2.47 10.91
CA SER A 31 -7.30 -2.40 12.18
C SER A 31 -5.99 -1.63 12.10
N ALA A 32 -5.55 -1.23 10.91
CA ALA A 32 -4.26 -0.57 10.72
C ALA A 32 -4.25 0.40 9.53
N PHE A 33 -3.38 1.40 9.62
CA PHE A 33 -3.14 2.40 8.57
C PHE A 33 -1.64 2.66 8.42
N TYR A 34 -1.16 2.53 7.18
CA TYR A 34 0.22 2.76 6.78
C TYR A 34 0.26 3.70 5.58
N THR A 35 1.33 4.48 5.50
CA THR A 35 1.73 5.16 4.26
C THR A 35 2.99 4.47 3.75
N ILE A 36 2.96 4.03 2.50
CA ILE A 36 4.07 3.36 1.84
C ILE A 36 4.52 4.15 0.61
N THR A 37 5.78 4.01 0.26
CA THR A 37 6.35 4.63 -0.94
C THR A 37 7.10 3.61 -1.77
N ARG A 38 7.05 3.77 -3.08
CA ARG A 38 7.87 3.02 -4.04
C ARG A 38 9.19 3.74 -4.21
N LEU A 39 10.28 3.06 -3.88
CA LEU A 39 11.63 3.58 -4.12
C LEU A 39 12.05 3.28 -5.55
N THR A 40 11.94 2.01 -5.94
CA THR A 40 12.23 1.50 -7.29
C THR A 40 11.31 0.32 -7.60
N LYS A 41 11.38 -0.23 -8.81
CA LYS A 41 10.56 -1.38 -9.21
C LYS A 41 10.81 -2.58 -8.28
N GLY A 42 9.74 -3.07 -7.66
CA GLY A 42 9.77 -4.18 -6.71
C GLY A 42 10.25 -3.81 -5.30
N TYR A 43 10.57 -2.54 -5.02
CA TYR A 43 11.07 -2.09 -3.72
C TYR A 43 10.17 -1.03 -3.10
N TRP A 44 9.60 -1.40 -1.96
CA TRP A 44 8.64 -0.61 -1.21
C TRP A 44 9.07 -0.43 0.23
N GLU A 45 8.78 0.74 0.78
CA GLU A 45 9.09 1.11 2.16
C GLU A 45 7.86 1.70 2.86
N ILE A 46 7.75 1.48 4.17
CA ILE A 46 6.76 2.15 5.03
C ILE A 46 7.38 3.46 5.53
N ILE A 47 6.78 4.59 5.15
CA ILE A 47 7.26 5.91 5.57
C ILE A 47 6.45 6.49 6.73
N GLU A 48 5.25 5.96 6.98
CA GLU A 48 4.43 6.36 8.13
C GLU A 48 3.58 5.18 8.59
N HIS A 49 3.47 5.01 9.91
CA HIS A 49 2.54 4.09 10.54
C HIS A 49 1.70 4.88 11.53
N ARG A 50 0.38 4.99 11.28
CA ARG A 50 -0.50 5.84 12.09
C ARG A 50 -1.16 5.11 13.25
N PHE A 51 -1.66 3.90 12.99
CA PHE A 51 -2.26 3.05 14.01
C PHE A 51 -2.30 1.59 13.55
N GLY A 52 -2.55 0.72 14.52
CA GLY A 52 -2.43 -0.73 14.38
C GLY A 52 -1.08 -1.20 14.92
N ASP A 53 -0.92 -2.51 15.05
CA ASP A 53 0.31 -3.18 15.48
C ASP A 53 0.64 -4.38 14.59
N HIS A 54 -0.17 -4.57 13.55
CA HIS A 54 -0.09 -5.72 12.67
C HIS A 54 0.82 -5.42 11.48
N LEU A 55 1.93 -6.13 11.38
CA LEU A 55 2.79 -6.09 10.19
C LEU A 55 1.96 -6.34 8.91
N ILE A 56 2.22 -5.52 7.89
CA ILE A 56 1.62 -5.68 6.57
C ILE A 56 2.56 -6.44 5.64
N PRO A 57 2.02 -7.26 4.72
CA PRO A 57 2.82 -7.92 3.68
C PRO A 57 3.23 -6.90 2.60
N LEU A 58 4.14 -5.98 2.97
CA LEU A 58 4.49 -4.79 2.21
C LEU A 58 4.86 -5.08 0.75
N GLN A 59 5.74 -6.05 0.52
CA GLN A 59 6.23 -6.34 -0.83
C GLN A 59 5.14 -6.97 -1.72
N GLU A 60 4.24 -7.76 -1.14
CA GLU A 60 3.11 -8.33 -1.87
C GLU A 60 2.09 -7.25 -2.25
N ILE A 61 1.77 -6.35 -1.30
CA ILE A 61 0.93 -5.18 -1.55
C ILE A 61 1.56 -4.30 -2.63
N GLY A 62 2.85 -4.00 -2.51
CA GLY A 62 3.59 -3.20 -3.48
C GLY A 62 3.55 -3.78 -4.88
N ARG A 63 3.81 -5.08 -5.04
CA ARG A 63 3.69 -5.78 -6.33
C ARG A 63 2.28 -5.63 -6.93
N SER A 64 1.23 -5.80 -6.13
CA SER A 64 -0.15 -5.64 -6.64
C SER A 64 -0.46 -4.20 -7.05
N ILE A 65 0.16 -3.19 -6.41
CA ILE A 65 0.05 -1.79 -6.84
C ILE A 65 0.72 -1.59 -8.19
N GLU A 66 1.91 -2.15 -8.40
CA GLU A 66 2.60 -2.10 -9.70
C GLU A 66 1.79 -2.77 -10.81
N GLU A 67 1.24 -3.95 -10.54
CA GLU A 67 0.38 -4.68 -11.48
C GLU A 67 -0.89 -3.90 -11.83
N TYR A 68 -1.55 -3.31 -10.83
CA TYR A 68 -2.82 -2.59 -11.02
C TYR A 68 -2.64 -1.29 -11.81
N TYR A 69 -1.60 -0.50 -11.49
CA TYR A 69 -1.35 0.80 -12.14
C TYR A 69 -0.35 0.73 -13.30
N LYS A 70 0.23 -0.43 -13.60
CA LYS A 70 1.24 -0.65 -14.65
C LYS A 70 2.49 0.22 -14.45
N LEU A 71 3.02 0.22 -13.23
CA LEU A 71 4.19 1.02 -12.81
C LEU A 71 5.52 0.30 -13.00
#